data_AF-A0A241W984-F1
#
_entry.id   AF-A0A241W984-F1
#
_cell.length_a   1.000
_cell.length_b   1.000
_cell.length_c   1.000
_cell.angle_alpha   90.00
_cell.angle_beta   90.00
_cell.angle_gamma   90.00
#
_symmetry.space_group_name_H-M   'P 1'
#
loop_
_entity.id
_entity.type
_entity.pdbx_description
1 polymer ?
#
loop_
_entity_poly.entity_id
_entity_poly.type
_entity_poly.pdbx_seq_one_letter_code
_entity_poly.pdbx_strand_id
1 'polypeptide(L)' 'MNAPFSLFTRNTDVAHSLPMLHSNNLFALGREIRIMHAGEEYRLRLTRNNRLILTK' A
#
# COMPACT_ATOMS: atom_id res chain seq x y z
N MET A 1 30.90 -4.12 -10.42
CA MET A 1 29.64 -3.39 -10.65
C MET A 1 28.59 -4.11 -9.81
N ASN A 2 28.17 -3.53 -8.69
CA ASN A 2 27.01 -3.89 -7.85
C ASN A 2 27.11 -3.09 -6.53
N ALA A 3 26.34 -2.01 -6.41
CA ALA A 3 26.06 -1.41 -5.10
C ALA A 3 24.59 -1.71 -4.77
N PRO A 4 24.29 -2.42 -3.68
CA PRO A 4 22.92 -2.77 -3.32
C PRO A 4 22.22 -1.54 -2.71
N PHE A 5 20.96 -1.37 -3.09
CA PHE A 5 20.06 -0.33 -2.61
C PHE A 5 20.06 -0.25 -1.08
N SER A 6 20.63 0.82 -0.53
CA SER A 6 20.62 1.10 0.91
C SER A 6 19.39 1.93 1.25
N LEU A 7 18.31 1.27 1.65
CA LEU A 7 17.03 1.89 2.06
C LEU A 7 16.78 1.70 3.56
N PHE A 8 17.76 1.99 4.42
CA PHE A 8 17.52 2.00 5.87
C PHE A 8 18.16 3.22 6.52
N THR A 9 17.52 4.37 6.36
CA THR A 9 17.66 5.46 7.32
C THR A 9 16.92 5.01 8.58
N ARG A 10 17.66 4.58 9.61
CA ARG A 10 17.11 4.38 10.96
C ARG A 10 16.78 5.76 11.52
N ASN A 11 15.50 6.06 11.70
CA ASN A 11 15.09 7.14 12.59
C ASN A 11 14.49 6.52 13.85
N THR A 12 15.14 6.82 14.97
CA THR A 12 14.88 6.27 16.30
C THR A 12 13.91 7.20 17.03
N ASP A 13 12.62 7.09 16.71
CA ASP A 13 11.52 7.61 17.53
C ASP A 13 10.34 6.66 17.34
N VAL A 14 10.32 5.58 18.13
CA VAL A 14 9.41 4.44 17.92
C VAL A 14 8.04 4.68 18.56
N ALA A 15 7.38 5.76 18.16
CA ALA A 15 5.93 5.67 18.05
C ALA A 15 5.66 4.56 17.01
N HIS A 16 4.98 3.49 17.44
CA HIS A 16 4.71 2.29 16.65
C HIS A 16 3.72 2.58 15.50
N SER A 17 4.06 3.51 14.60
CA SER A 17 3.23 3.85 13.47
C SER A 17 3.38 2.77 12.42
N LEU A 18 2.26 2.13 12.09
CA LEU A 18 2.18 1.20 10.97
C LEU A 18 2.73 1.87 9.70
N PRO A 19 3.36 1.11 8.79
CA PRO A 19 3.78 1.64 7.50
C PRO A 19 2.58 2.29 6.80
N MET A 20 2.69 3.58 6.50
CA MET A 20 1.63 4.34 5.85
C MET A 20 1.85 4.32 4.34
N LEU A 21 0.80 3.99 3.58
CA LEU A 21 0.80 4.02 2.12
C LEU A 21 -0.27 4.98 1.62
N HIS A 22 0.11 5.91 0.73
CA HIS A 22 -0.83 6.85 0.13
C HIS A 22 -1.69 6.17 -0.93
N SER A 23 -3.01 6.38 -0.87
CA SER A 23 -3.98 5.84 -1.82
C SER A 23 -3.67 6.25 -3.27
N ASN A 24 -3.18 7.47 -3.50
CA ASN A 24 -2.78 7.93 -4.84
C ASN A 24 -1.73 7.00 -5.49
N ASN A 25 -0.81 6.44 -4.69
CA ASN A 25 0.21 5.53 -5.21
C ASN A 25 -0.39 4.16 -5.54
N LEU A 26 -1.35 3.70 -4.72
CA LEU A 26 -2.07 2.44 -4.97
C LEU A 26 -2.95 2.51 -6.23
N PHE A 27 -3.59 3.66 -6.47
CA PHE A 27 -4.55 3.87 -7.57
C PHE A 27 -3.96 4.64 -8.76
N ALA A 28 -2.63 4.65 -8.90
CA ALA A 28 -1.96 5.39 -9.98
C ALA A 28 -2.36 4.87 -11.39
N LEU A 29 -2.68 3.58 -11.49
CA LEU A 29 -3.02 2.90 -12.75
C LEU A 29 -4.54 2.76 -12.99
N GLY A 30 -5.37 3.07 -12.00
CA GLY A 30 -6.81 2.85 -12.07
C GLY A 30 -7.49 3.01 -10.71
N ARG A 31 -8.81 2.82 -10.65
CA ARG A 31 -9.60 2.98 -9.41
C ARG A 31 -9.77 1.70 -8.60
N GLU A 32 -9.07 0.64 -8.97
CA GLU A 32 -9.16 -0.68 -8.36
C GLU A 32 -7.81 -1.41 -8.42
N ILE A 33 -7.47 -2.12 -7.35
CA ILE A 33 -6.33 -3.05 -7.29
C ILE A 33 -6.78 -4.39 -6.72
N ARG A 34 -6.10 -5.47 -7.14
CA ARG A 34 -6.27 -6.82 -6.59
C ARG A 34 -5.15 -7.08 -5.58
N ILE A 35 -5.50 -7.65 -4.45
CA ILE A 35 -4.60 -7.98 -3.34
C ILE A 35 -4.75 -9.47 -3.09
N MET A 36 -3.65 -10.22 -3.18
CA MET A 36 -3.62 -11.61 -2.74
C MET A 36 -3.26 -11.65 -1.25
N HIS A 37 -4.14 -12.25 -0.44
CA HIS A 37 -3.93 -12.39 1.00
C HIS A 37 -4.42 -13.76 1.46
N ALA A 38 -3.55 -14.52 2.14
CA ALA A 38 -3.84 -15.87 2.63
C ALA A 38 -4.36 -16.85 1.56
N GLY A 39 -3.95 -16.68 0.29
CA GLY A 39 -4.41 -17.50 -0.83
C GLY A 39 -5.76 -17.07 -1.41
N GLU A 40 -6.37 -16.02 -0.85
CA GLU A 40 -7.60 -15.44 -1.34
C GLU A 40 -7.33 -14.11 -2.03
N GLU A 41 -8.16 -13.82 -3.03
CA GLU A 41 -8.14 -12.53 -3.70
C GLU A 41 -9.06 -11.54 -2.98
N TYR A 42 -8.58 -10.32 -2.85
CA TYR A 42 -9.35 -9.18 -2.41
C TYR A 42 -9.24 -8.07 -3.44
N ARG A 43 -10.24 -7.20 -3.48
CA ARG A 43 -10.27 -6.01 -4.34
C ARG A 43 -10.39 -4.78 -3.47
N LEU A 44 -9.39 -3.91 -3.55
CA LEU A 44 -9.44 -2.59 -2.94
C LEU A 44 -9.79 -1.59 -4.05
N ARG A 45 -10.86 -0.80 -3.87
CA ARG A 45 -11.30 0.19 -4.85
C ARG A 45 -11.69 1.53 -4.24
N LEU A 46 -11.63 2.58 -5.05
CA LEU A 46 -12.18 3.90 -4.73
C LEU A 46 -13.64 3.99 -5.16
N THR A 47 -14.51 4.41 -4.24
CA THR A 47 -15.91 4.74 -4.53
C THR A 47 -16.05 6.10 -5.21
N ARG A 48 -17.25 6.43 -5.70
CA ARG A 48 -17.55 7.74 -6.29
C ARG A 48 -17.35 8.92 -5.32
N ASN A 49 -17.47 8.68 -4.01
CA ASN A 49 -17.22 9.67 -2.95
C ASN A 49 -15.80 9.57 -2.35
N ASN A 50 -14.84 9.03 -3.08
CA ASN A 50 -13.42 8.92 -2.71
C ASN A 50 -13.15 8.13 -1.42
N ARG A 51 -14.02 7.19 -1.06
CA ARG A 51 -13.78 6.25 0.04
C ARG A 51 -13.11 4.99 -0.49
N LEU A 52 -12.29 4.37 0.36
CA LEU A 52 -11.73 3.05 0.09
C LEU A 52 -12.71 1.98 0.54
N ILE A 53 -12.92 0.97 -0.29
CA ILE A 53 -13.67 -0.23 0.07
C ILE A 53 -12.86 -1.45 -0.33
N LEU A 54 -12.72 -2.39 0.61
CA LEU A 54 -12.14 -3.70 0.41
C LEU A 54 -13.27 -4.72 0.28
N THR A 55 -13.27 -5.48 -0.81
CA THR A 55 -14.17 -6.60 -1.02
C THR A 55 -13.35 -7.88 -1.22
N LYS A 56 -13.93 -9.02 -0.93
CA LYS A 56 -13.41 -10.33 -1.33
C LYS A 56 -13.86 -10.63 -2.75
#